data_AF-A0A957EM99-F1
#
_entry.id   AF-A0A957EM99-F1
#
_cell.length_a   1.000
_cell.length_b   1.000
_cell.length_c   1.000
_cell.angle_alpha   90.00
_cell.angle_beta   90.00
_cell.angle_gamma   90.00
#
_symmetry.space_group_name_H-M   'P 1'
#
loop_
_entity.id
_entity.type
_entity.pdbx_description
1 polymer ?
#
loop_
_entity_poly.entity_id
_entity_poly.type
_entity_poly.pdbx_seq_one_letter_code
_entity_poly.pdbx_strand_id
1 'polypeptide(L)'
;MARPMKPVLLIAVAVGAIALSTIIIACNPMHANQLPSAVAATMDSVTAADTATYLPMVTREMSTELVQPADFHYLGAFRLPDAGERPLTFAYGGNAMTYYPDGDAGGAADGFPGSLFISGHDRMAYGELPDGDQIAEISIPVPVIATSPESLPQGEFLQPFQDVAAAY
;
A
#
# COMPACT_ATOMS: atom_id res chain seq x y z
N MET A 1 -6.45 74.64 11.49
CA MET A 1 -5.77 74.51 12.80
C MET A 1 -4.67 73.47 12.62
N ALA A 2 -3.45 73.92 12.35
CA ALA A 2 -2.29 73.08 12.05
C ALA A 2 -1.24 73.26 13.16
N ARG A 3 -0.67 72.17 13.65
CA ARG A 3 0.59 72.12 14.41
C ARG A 3 1.36 70.85 14.00
N PRO A 4 2.70 70.87 14.09
CA PRO A 4 3.57 70.37 13.03
C PRO A 4 4.44 69.16 13.41
N MET A 5 4.97 68.51 12.37
CA MET A 5 6.24 67.77 12.26
C MET A 5 7.34 68.29 13.23
N LYS A 6 8.31 67.51 13.73
CA LYS A 6 9.31 66.67 13.01
C LYS A 6 10.38 66.15 14.03
N PRO A 7 11.48 65.52 13.57
CA PRO A 7 11.89 64.10 13.62
C PRO A 7 12.93 63.85 14.75
N VAL A 8 13.93 62.96 14.56
CA VAL A 8 15.20 62.69 15.33
C VAL A 8 15.21 61.23 15.82
N LEU A 9 16.17 60.35 15.54
CA LEU A 9 17.48 60.49 14.90
C LEU A 9 18.05 59.10 14.57
N LEU A 10 18.62 58.99 13.37
CA LEU A 10 19.54 57.96 12.88
C LEU A 10 20.84 57.98 13.72
N ILE A 11 21.36 56.81 14.13
CA ILE A 11 22.82 56.64 14.30
C ILE A 11 23.25 55.40 13.52
N ALA A 12 24.20 55.66 12.63
CA ALA A 12 24.83 54.75 11.70
C ALA A 12 26.16 54.21 12.26
N VAL A 13 26.85 53.42 11.42
CA VAL A 13 28.28 53.07 11.45
C VAL A 13 28.56 51.80 12.31
N ALA A 14 29.28 50.76 11.88
CA ALA A 14 30.36 50.68 10.91
C ALA A 14 30.51 49.29 10.24
N VAL A 15 31.14 49.36 9.08
CA VAL A 15 31.84 48.33 8.29
C VAL A 15 32.76 47.44 9.13
N GLY A 16 32.86 46.15 8.76
CA GLY A 16 33.93 45.28 9.22
C GLY A 16 33.95 43.92 8.52
N ALA A 17 34.64 43.83 7.38
CA ALA A 17 34.98 42.56 6.74
C ALA A 17 36.11 41.86 7.52
N ILE A 18 35.88 40.63 8.00
CA ILE A 18 36.95 39.67 8.29
C ILE A 18 36.50 38.31 7.76
N ALA A 19 37.33 37.75 6.88
CA ALA A 19 37.17 36.49 6.21
C ALA A 19 37.42 35.27 7.13
N LEU A 20 37.00 34.11 6.62
CA LEU A 20 37.48 32.77 6.95
C LEU A 20 37.07 32.20 8.33
N SER A 21 35.99 31.43 8.35
CA SER A 21 36.02 30.13 9.04
C SER A 21 34.98 29.17 8.45
N THR A 22 35.54 28.04 8.01
CA THR A 22 34.91 26.79 7.60
C THR A 22 33.83 26.33 8.58
N ILE A 23 32.59 26.16 8.11
CA ILE A 23 31.64 25.28 8.80
C ILE A 23 31.77 23.90 8.17
N ILE A 24 32.52 23.07 8.88
CA ILE A 24 32.70 21.65 8.64
C ILE A 24 31.37 20.96 8.91
N ILE A 25 30.94 20.16 7.94
CA ILE A 25 29.93 19.11 8.09
C ILE A 25 30.44 18.15 9.18
N ALA A 26 29.90 18.26 10.39
CA ALA A 26 30.12 17.25 11.41
C ALA A 26 29.20 16.06 11.13
N CYS A 27 29.77 15.05 10.47
CA CYS A 27 29.27 13.68 10.53
C CYS A 27 29.15 13.29 12.01
N ASN A 28 27.92 13.01 12.46
CA ASN A 28 27.72 12.41 13.76
C ASN A 28 28.08 10.92 13.64
N PRO A 29 29.13 10.41 14.31
CA PRO A 29 29.38 8.97 14.30
C PRO A 29 28.24 8.28 15.07
N MET A 30 27.55 7.37 14.37
CA MET A 30 26.68 6.37 15.00
C MET A 30 27.44 5.75 16.17
N HIS A 31 26.86 5.85 17.36
CA HIS A 31 27.28 5.04 18.50
C HIS A 31 27.12 3.57 18.11
N ALA A 32 28.26 2.88 17.96
CA ALA A 32 28.32 1.45 17.85
C ALA A 32 27.83 0.85 19.18
N ASN A 33 26.55 0.49 19.22
CA ASN A 33 26.02 -0.29 20.32
C ASN A 33 26.61 -1.70 20.20
N GLN A 34 27.60 -2.01 21.04
CA GLN A 34 28.19 -3.34 21.13
C GLN A 34 27.13 -4.33 21.61
N LEU A 35 26.75 -5.28 20.76
CA LEU A 35 25.95 -6.44 21.14
C LEU A 35 26.77 -7.30 22.12
N PRO A 36 26.22 -7.74 23.27
CA PRO A 36 26.91 -8.67 24.15
C PRO A 36 27.12 -10.01 23.43
N SER A 37 28.38 -10.40 23.34
CA SER A 37 28.84 -11.67 22.79
C SER A 37 28.57 -12.78 23.81
N ALA A 38 27.33 -13.30 23.86
CA ALA A 38 26.99 -14.56 24.55
C ALA A 38 25.52 -14.97 24.34
N VAL A 39 25.13 -15.42 23.14
CA VAL A 39 24.10 -16.46 22.98
C VAL A 39 24.43 -17.27 21.71
N ALA A 40 25.58 -17.93 21.70
CA ALA A 40 25.83 -19.02 20.77
C ALA A 40 25.26 -20.30 21.40
N ALA A 41 24.57 -21.08 20.56
CA ALA A 41 24.00 -22.41 20.84
C ALA A 41 22.73 -22.45 21.69
N THR A 42 21.57 -22.51 21.01
CA THR A 42 20.74 -23.74 20.87
C THR A 42 19.49 -23.38 20.08
N MET A 43 19.57 -23.37 18.75
CA MET A 43 18.39 -23.55 17.90
C MET A 43 18.33 -25.03 17.55
N ASP A 44 17.74 -25.79 18.48
CA ASP A 44 17.39 -27.18 18.24
C ASP A 44 16.13 -27.21 17.37
N SER A 45 16.35 -27.59 16.10
CA SER A 45 15.42 -28.37 15.29
C SER A 45 13.94 -27.98 15.31
N VAL A 46 13.58 -26.82 14.73
CA VAL A 46 12.23 -26.66 14.18
C VAL A 46 12.17 -27.46 12.89
N THR A 47 11.40 -28.55 12.89
CA THR A 47 11.20 -29.43 11.75
C THR A 47 10.68 -28.66 10.53
N ALA A 48 11.38 -28.79 9.41
CA ALA A 48 11.15 -28.10 8.12
C ALA A 48 9.79 -28.34 7.44
N ALA A 49 8.86 -29.05 8.08
CA ALA A 49 7.54 -29.35 7.51
C ALA A 49 6.57 -28.16 7.60
N ASP A 50 6.72 -27.29 8.59
CA ASP A 50 5.75 -26.21 8.86
C ASP A 50 6.01 -24.94 8.03
N THR A 51 7.22 -24.79 7.48
CA THR A 51 7.60 -23.64 6.63
C THR A 51 7.30 -23.89 5.14
N ALA A 52 6.90 -25.10 4.76
CA ALA A 52 6.64 -25.48 3.37
C ALA A 52 5.30 -24.92 2.84
N THR A 53 4.33 -24.64 3.72
CA THR A 53 2.99 -24.18 3.32
C THR A 53 2.97 -22.71 2.91
N TYR A 54 3.84 -21.87 3.48
CA TYR A 54 3.90 -20.43 3.17
C TYR A 54 4.94 -20.03 2.11
N LEU A 55 5.83 -20.95 1.70
CA LEU A 55 6.88 -20.70 0.72
C LEU A 55 6.76 -21.48 -0.60
N PRO A 56 5.57 -21.87 -1.13
CA PRO A 56 5.52 -22.56 -2.42
C PRO A 56 6.04 -21.68 -3.58
N MET A 57 6.15 -20.36 -3.37
CA MET A 57 6.67 -19.43 -4.37
C MET A 57 8.21 -19.40 -4.44
N VAL A 58 8.94 -19.77 -3.38
CA VAL A 58 10.40 -19.62 -3.32
C VAL A 58 11.15 -20.87 -3.79
N THR A 59 10.50 -22.03 -3.78
CA THR A 59 11.09 -23.30 -4.28
C THR A 59 10.76 -23.60 -5.74
N ARG A 60 10.08 -22.70 -6.45
CA ARG A 60 9.93 -22.83 -7.90
C ARG A 60 11.24 -22.42 -8.55
N GLU A 61 11.83 -23.29 -9.37
CA GLU A 61 12.94 -22.94 -10.26
C GLU A 61 12.60 -21.62 -10.95
N MET A 62 13.24 -20.53 -10.50
CA MET A 62 13.01 -19.21 -11.05
C MET A 62 13.59 -19.22 -12.45
N SER A 63 12.70 -19.32 -13.45
CA SER A 63 13.12 -19.29 -14.84
C SER A 63 13.91 -18.01 -15.09
N THR A 64 15.10 -18.14 -15.66
CA THR A 64 15.89 -17.00 -16.15
C THR A 64 15.38 -16.50 -17.52
N GLU A 65 14.39 -17.18 -18.09
CA GLU A 65 13.77 -16.80 -19.34
C GLU A 65 12.92 -15.53 -19.15
N LEU A 66 12.97 -14.64 -20.13
CA LEU A 66 12.14 -13.45 -20.14
C LEU A 66 10.69 -13.86 -20.37
N VAL A 67 9.80 -13.36 -19.51
CA VAL A 67 8.35 -13.52 -19.74
C VAL A 67 7.98 -12.91 -21.09
N GLN A 68 7.43 -13.73 -21.98
CA GLN A 68 6.96 -13.35 -23.29
C GLN A 68 5.44 -13.11 -23.28
N PRO A 69 4.90 -12.30 -24.20
CA PRO A 69 3.45 -12.17 -24.36
C PRO A 69 2.73 -13.50 -24.57
N ALA A 70 3.39 -14.48 -25.18
CA ALA A 70 2.86 -15.82 -25.41
C ALA A 70 2.69 -16.65 -24.12
N ASP A 71 3.32 -16.25 -23.02
CA ASP A 71 3.19 -16.93 -21.71
C ASP A 71 1.87 -16.57 -21.01
N PHE A 72 1.16 -15.56 -21.52
CA PHE A 72 -0.11 -15.10 -20.97
C PHE A 72 -1.29 -15.67 -21.75
N HIS A 73 -2.18 -16.32 -21.03
CA HIS A 73 -3.50 -16.71 -21.53
C HIS A 73 -4.56 -15.85 -20.86
N TYR A 74 -5.33 -15.12 -21.67
CA TYR A 74 -6.48 -14.40 -21.16
C TYR A 74 -7.59 -15.39 -20.80
N LEU A 75 -7.90 -15.49 -19.51
CA LEU A 75 -8.95 -16.38 -19.00
C LEU A 75 -10.35 -15.75 -19.03
N GLY A 76 -10.44 -14.42 -19.13
CA GLY A 76 -11.69 -13.68 -19.09
C GLY A 76 -11.65 -12.53 -18.09
N ALA A 77 -12.83 -12.04 -17.74
CA ALA A 77 -13.03 -11.03 -16.71
C ALA A 77 -14.25 -11.36 -15.83
N PHE A 78 -14.39 -10.60 -14.76
CA PHE A 78 -15.57 -10.56 -13.90
C PHE A 78 -15.79 -9.13 -13.41
N ARG A 79 -16.99 -8.84 -12.91
CA ARG A 79 -17.37 -7.56 -12.31
C ARG A 79 -17.13 -7.59 -10.80
N LEU A 80 -16.70 -6.48 -10.25
CA LEU A 80 -16.70 -6.27 -8.81
C LEU A 80 -18.15 -6.17 -8.30
N PRO A 81 -18.41 -6.45 -7.00
CA PRO A 81 -19.73 -6.24 -6.43
C PRO A 81 -20.23 -4.81 -6.66
N ASP A 82 -21.51 -4.66 -6.96
CA ASP A 82 -22.19 -3.37 -6.95
C ASP A 82 -22.29 -2.89 -5.50
N ALA A 83 -21.31 -2.08 -5.13
CA ALA A 83 -20.96 -1.76 -3.75
C ALA A 83 -21.84 -0.66 -3.11
N GLY A 84 -22.67 0.02 -3.89
CA GLY A 84 -23.51 1.13 -3.43
C GLY A 84 -22.89 2.50 -3.73
N GLU A 85 -23.16 3.47 -2.86
CA GLU A 85 -22.77 4.87 -3.02
C GLU A 85 -21.36 5.16 -2.48
N ARG A 86 -20.77 6.28 -2.91
CA ARG A 86 -19.47 6.75 -2.38
C ARG A 86 -19.56 7.01 -0.86
N PRO A 87 -18.51 6.72 -0.07
CA PRO A 87 -17.20 6.18 -0.48
C PRO A 87 -17.14 4.65 -0.62
N LEU A 88 -18.19 3.94 -0.18
CA LEU A 88 -18.26 2.48 -0.12
C LEU A 88 -18.56 1.88 -1.49
N THR A 89 -17.70 2.17 -2.46
CA THR A 89 -17.91 1.77 -3.85
C THR A 89 -16.60 1.49 -4.58
N PHE A 90 -16.65 0.56 -5.53
CA PHE A 90 -15.55 0.30 -6.47
C PHE A 90 -15.66 1.11 -7.77
N ALA A 91 -16.62 2.05 -7.86
CA ALA A 91 -16.82 2.89 -9.04
C ALA A 91 -15.64 3.84 -9.36
N TYR A 92 -14.62 3.87 -8.49
CA TYR A 92 -13.36 4.58 -8.70
C TYR A 92 -12.19 3.63 -8.48
N GLY A 93 -11.44 3.36 -9.55
CA GLY A 93 -10.23 2.53 -9.51
C GLY A 93 -8.94 3.35 -9.35
N GLY A 94 -7.79 2.66 -9.36
CA GLY A 94 -6.46 3.28 -9.28
C GLY A 94 -5.78 3.19 -7.91
N ASN A 95 -6.47 2.60 -6.93
CA ASN A 95 -5.97 2.38 -5.57
C ASN A 95 -5.48 0.92 -5.38
N ALA A 96 -5.34 0.49 -4.12
CA ALA A 96 -4.72 -0.78 -3.77
C ALA A 96 -5.64 -2.00 -4.04
N MET A 97 -5.03 -3.08 -4.51
CA MET A 97 -5.64 -4.40 -4.61
C MET A 97 -4.58 -5.47 -4.32
N THR A 98 -4.94 -6.49 -3.53
CA THR A 98 -4.07 -7.65 -3.26
C THR A 98 -4.87 -8.94 -3.22
N TYR A 99 -4.21 -10.05 -3.51
CA TYR A 99 -4.76 -11.40 -3.48
C TYR A 99 -4.51 -12.06 -2.12
N TYR A 100 -5.52 -12.77 -1.60
CA TYR A 100 -5.42 -13.59 -0.41
C TYR A 100 -5.71 -15.06 -0.75
N PRO A 101 -4.70 -15.95 -0.74
CA PRO A 101 -4.85 -17.33 -1.22
C PRO A 101 -5.75 -18.21 -0.36
N ASP A 102 -5.82 -17.94 0.95
CA ASP A 102 -6.68 -18.68 1.88
C ASP A 102 -8.08 -18.05 1.99
N GLY A 103 -8.36 -17.01 1.19
CA GLY A 103 -9.68 -16.43 1.04
C GLY A 103 -10.66 -17.40 0.38
N ASP A 104 -11.95 -17.12 0.52
CA ASP A 104 -13.03 -17.95 -0.04
C ASP A 104 -12.89 -19.46 0.27
N ALA A 105 -12.45 -19.82 1.47
CA ALA A 105 -12.20 -21.22 1.85
C ALA A 105 -13.46 -22.12 1.79
N GLY A 106 -14.65 -21.52 1.80
CA GLY A 106 -15.95 -22.19 1.62
C GLY A 106 -16.51 -22.10 0.21
N GLY A 107 -15.75 -21.53 -0.73
CA GLY A 107 -16.13 -21.28 -2.11
C GLY A 107 -16.26 -22.54 -2.96
N ALA A 108 -16.64 -22.34 -4.23
CA ALA A 108 -16.78 -23.44 -5.18
C ALA A 108 -15.40 -24.02 -5.54
N ALA A 109 -15.35 -25.34 -5.79
CA ALA A 109 -14.16 -26.00 -6.32
C ALA A 109 -14.04 -25.77 -7.85
N ASP A 110 -13.93 -24.51 -8.26
CA ASP A 110 -14.05 -24.06 -9.66
C ASP A 110 -12.71 -23.69 -10.32
N GLY A 111 -11.61 -23.79 -9.56
CA GLY A 111 -10.26 -23.49 -10.03
C GLY A 111 -9.80 -22.04 -9.81
N PHE A 112 -10.63 -21.19 -9.18
CA PHE A 112 -10.32 -19.80 -8.84
C PHE A 112 -10.39 -19.57 -7.32
N PRO A 113 -9.50 -20.21 -6.53
CA PRO A 113 -9.51 -20.06 -5.08
C PRO A 113 -9.07 -18.66 -4.65
N GLY A 114 -9.27 -18.36 -3.37
CA GLY A 114 -8.82 -17.13 -2.75
C GLY A 114 -9.80 -15.97 -2.93
N SER A 115 -9.36 -14.80 -2.50
CA SER A 115 -10.15 -13.58 -2.52
C SER A 115 -9.29 -12.36 -2.86
N LEU A 116 -9.95 -11.22 -3.08
CA LEU A 116 -9.28 -9.94 -3.31
C LEU A 116 -9.63 -8.97 -2.19
N PHE A 117 -8.61 -8.37 -1.59
CA PHE A 117 -8.76 -7.14 -0.81
C PHE A 117 -8.62 -5.95 -1.73
N ILE A 118 -9.62 -5.08 -1.74
CA ILE A 118 -9.69 -3.92 -2.64
C ILE A 118 -10.07 -2.69 -1.82
N SER A 119 -9.32 -1.61 -2.00
CA SER A 119 -9.67 -0.30 -1.44
C SER A 119 -10.84 0.34 -2.18
N GLY A 120 -11.74 0.97 -1.43
CA GLY A 120 -12.83 1.78 -1.95
C GLY A 120 -12.39 3.15 -2.47
N HIS A 121 -13.34 4.08 -2.53
CA HIS A 121 -13.11 5.42 -3.04
C HIS A 121 -12.35 6.26 -2.00
N ASP A 122 -11.17 6.76 -2.36
CA ASP A 122 -10.23 7.46 -1.47
C ASP A 122 -10.37 8.99 -1.47
N ARG A 123 -10.70 9.59 -2.62
CA ARG A 123 -10.63 11.05 -2.78
C ARG A 123 -11.75 11.69 -3.57
N MET A 124 -12.08 12.95 -3.30
CA MET A 124 -12.84 13.80 -4.22
C MET A 124 -11.92 14.88 -4.79
N ALA A 125 -12.21 15.34 -6.02
CA ALA A 125 -11.52 16.52 -6.53
C ALA A 125 -11.86 17.72 -5.63
N TYR A 126 -10.83 18.33 -5.04
CA TYR A 126 -10.92 19.51 -4.17
C TYR A 126 -11.65 19.28 -2.82
N GLY A 127 -11.74 18.04 -2.32
CA GLY A 127 -12.30 17.73 -1.01
C GLY A 127 -11.90 16.35 -0.49
N GLU A 128 -12.11 16.13 0.81
CA GLU A 128 -11.97 14.82 1.45
C GLU A 128 -13.27 14.01 1.29
N LEU A 129 -13.16 12.68 1.22
CA LEU A 129 -14.27 11.77 1.46
C LEU A 129 -14.15 11.30 2.92
N PRO A 130 -15.01 11.79 3.83
CA PRO A 130 -15.14 11.17 5.15
C PRO A 130 -15.40 9.68 4.97
N ASP A 131 -14.73 8.85 5.77
CA ASP A 131 -14.82 7.38 5.70
C ASP A 131 -14.39 6.79 4.34
N GLY A 132 -13.54 7.51 3.58
CA GLY A 132 -12.83 7.00 2.41
C GLY A 132 -11.77 5.95 2.77
N ASP A 133 -11.09 5.41 1.76
CA ASP A 133 -9.97 4.46 1.91
C ASP A 133 -10.28 3.13 2.62
N GLN A 134 -11.56 2.83 2.87
CA GLN A 134 -11.94 1.56 3.46
C GLN A 134 -11.62 0.38 2.54
N ILE A 135 -11.36 -0.78 3.13
CA ILE A 135 -11.01 -2.00 2.40
C ILE A 135 -12.15 -3.00 2.49
N ALA A 136 -12.51 -3.62 1.38
CA ALA A 136 -13.44 -4.76 1.35
C ALA A 136 -12.73 -6.02 0.82
N GLU A 137 -13.24 -7.18 1.21
CA GLU A 137 -12.82 -8.47 0.68
C GLU A 137 -13.90 -9.03 -0.24
N ILE A 138 -13.53 -9.46 -1.44
CA ILE A 138 -14.46 -10.01 -2.43
C ILE A 138 -14.04 -11.38 -2.94
N SER A 139 -15.02 -12.18 -3.35
CA SER A 139 -14.78 -13.46 -4.03
C SER A 139 -14.33 -13.28 -5.48
N ILE A 140 -13.71 -14.32 -6.04
CA ILE A 140 -13.27 -14.39 -7.43
C ILE A 140 -14.13 -15.44 -8.16
N PRO A 141 -15.15 -15.04 -8.93
CA PRO A 141 -15.91 -16.01 -9.72
C PRO A 141 -15.08 -16.48 -10.92
N VAL A 142 -15.44 -17.64 -11.49
CA VAL A 142 -14.88 -18.14 -12.77
C VAL A 142 -14.94 -17.04 -13.84
N PRO A 143 -13.80 -16.48 -14.29
CA PRO A 143 -13.77 -15.44 -15.31
C PRO A 143 -14.31 -15.97 -16.64
N VAL A 144 -14.99 -15.09 -17.39
CA VAL A 144 -15.50 -15.43 -18.72
C VAL A 144 -15.01 -14.45 -19.77
N ILE A 145 -14.80 -14.93 -20.99
CA ILE A 145 -14.57 -14.08 -22.15
C ILE A 145 -15.93 -13.62 -22.66
N ALA A 146 -16.23 -12.34 -22.49
CA ALA A 146 -17.46 -11.74 -22.97
C ALA A 146 -17.20 -10.47 -23.79
N THR A 147 -18.16 -10.13 -24.65
CA THR A 147 -18.14 -8.90 -25.46
C THR A 147 -18.94 -7.76 -24.83
N SER A 148 -19.63 -8.02 -23.71
CA SER A 148 -20.40 -7.01 -22.97
C SER A 148 -20.16 -7.16 -21.46
N PRO A 149 -20.08 -6.05 -20.71
CA PRO A 149 -19.88 -6.10 -19.26
C PRO A 149 -20.99 -6.83 -18.51
N GLU A 150 -22.23 -6.72 -18.97
CA GLU A 150 -23.41 -7.32 -18.33
C GLU A 150 -23.40 -8.84 -18.40
N SER A 151 -22.65 -9.40 -19.36
CA SER A 151 -22.47 -10.84 -19.53
C SER A 151 -21.36 -11.42 -18.65
N LEU A 152 -20.62 -10.56 -17.92
CA LEU A 152 -19.58 -10.99 -17.00
C LEU A 152 -20.20 -11.45 -15.67
N PRO A 153 -19.67 -12.53 -15.05
CA PRO A 153 -20.01 -12.91 -13.70
C PRO A 153 -19.60 -11.79 -12.75
N GLN A 154 -20.23 -11.76 -11.57
CA GLN A 154 -20.00 -10.73 -10.56
C GLN A 154 -19.47 -11.40 -9.30
N GLY A 155 -18.40 -10.86 -8.73
CA GLY A 155 -17.91 -11.26 -7.42
C GLY A 155 -18.87 -10.80 -6.32
N GLU A 156 -18.72 -11.38 -5.14
CA GLU A 156 -19.54 -11.08 -3.97
C GLU A 156 -18.67 -10.56 -2.83
N PHE A 157 -19.25 -9.78 -1.92
CA PHE A 157 -18.55 -9.40 -0.70
C PHE A 157 -18.40 -10.62 0.22
N LEU A 158 -17.17 -10.94 0.58
CA LEU A 158 -16.86 -11.84 1.68
C LEU A 158 -16.77 -11.05 2.99
N GLN A 159 -16.20 -9.84 2.92
CA GLN A 159 -16.23 -8.84 3.98
C GLN A 159 -16.62 -7.48 3.37
N PRO A 160 -17.57 -6.74 3.97
CA PRO A 160 -17.91 -5.40 3.51
C PRO A 160 -16.74 -4.44 3.79
N PHE A 161 -16.84 -3.21 3.29
CA PHE A 161 -15.86 -2.17 3.57
C PHE A 161 -15.65 -1.97 5.09
N GLN A 162 -14.37 -1.93 5.49
CA GLN A 162 -13.94 -1.67 6.85
C GLN A 162 -12.85 -0.61 6.86
N ASP A 163 -12.90 0.27 7.86
CA ASP A 163 -11.77 1.10 8.24
C ASP A 163 -10.77 0.24 9.02
N VAL A 164 -9.70 -0.16 8.34
CA VAL A 164 -8.62 -0.98 8.92
C VAL A 164 -7.63 -0.16 9.75
N ALA A 165 -7.72 1.18 9.73
CA ALA A 165 -6.93 2.08 10.54
C ALA A 165 -7.66 2.51 11.83
N ALA A 166 -8.96 2.25 11.94
CA ALA A 166 -9.72 2.48 13.16
C ALA A 166 -9.16 1.65 14.34
N ALA A 167 -9.07 2.28 15.51
CA ALA A 167 -8.71 1.58 16.74
C ALA A 167 -9.82 0.60 17.15
N TYR A 168 -9.43 -0.60 17.58
CA TYR A 168 -10.32 -1.66 18.10
C TYR A 168 -10.85 -1.35 19.50
#